data_AF-A0A0B8PDP1-F1
#
_entry.id   AF-A0A0B8PDP1-F1
#
_cell.length_a   1.000
_cell.length_b   1.000
_cell.length_c   1.000
_cell.angle_alpha   90.00
_cell.angle_beta   90.00
_cell.angle_gamma   90.00
#
_symmetry.space_group_name_H-M   'P 1'
#
loop_
_entity.id
_entity.type
_entity.pdbx_description
1 polymer ?
#
loop_
_entity_poly.entity_id
_entity_poly.type
_entity_poly.pdbx_seq_one_letter_code
_entity_poly.pdbx_strand_id
1 'polypeptide(L)' 'MLSKEKDAAYKQTALEQILSQDPRPAYKQDKQDLKVYAVQLFDWDVSFQVVEKSIVVTGIKPLCS' A
#
# COMPACT_ATOMS: atom_id res chain seq x y z
N MET A 1 -29.41 1.67 4.97
CA MET A 1 -28.71 0.44 4.57
C MET A 1 -27.79 0.77 3.39
N LEU A 2 -26.67 1.48 3.60
CA LEU A 2 -25.82 1.95 2.49
C LEU A 2 -24.37 2.17 2.95
N SER A 3 -23.64 1.12 3.32
CA SER A 3 -22.40 1.33 4.09
C SER A 3 -21.34 0.24 3.92
N LYS A 4 -21.32 -0.50 2.79
CA LYS A 4 -20.24 -1.47 2.54
C LYS A 4 -19.61 -1.32 1.15
N GLU A 5 -20.40 -1.13 0.11
CA GLU A 5 -19.86 -0.94 -1.25
C GLU A 5 -19.15 0.39 -1.43
N LYS A 6 -19.67 1.48 -0.84
CA LYS A 6 -19.01 2.79 -0.88
C LYS A 6 -17.68 2.79 -0.12
N ASP A 7 -17.61 2.08 0.99
CA ASP A 7 -16.39 1.96 1.79
C ASP A 7 -15.31 1.16 1.05
N ALA A 8 -15.67 0.07 0.37
CA ALA A 8 -14.72 -0.70 -0.42
C ALA A 8 -14.13 0.12 -1.58
N ALA A 9 -14.98 0.83 -2.33
CA ALA A 9 -14.54 1.71 -3.41
C ALA A 9 -13.64 2.84 -2.90
N TYR A 10 -14.00 3.46 -1.78
CA TYR A 10 -13.19 4.51 -1.15
C TYR A 10 -11.81 3.99 -0.71
N LYS A 11 -11.76 2.81 -0.06
CA LYS A 11 -10.50 2.19 0.37
C LYS A 11 -9.59 1.85 -0.82
N GLN A 12 -10.16 1.37 -1.93
CA GLN A 12 -9.40 1.10 -3.14
C GLN A 12 -8.79 2.39 -3.72
N THR A 13 -9.58 3.46 -3.88
CA THR A 13 -9.07 4.74 -4.39
C THR A 13 -7.99 5.31 -3.46
N ALA A 14 -8.17 5.23 -2.15
CA ALA A 14 -7.17 5.68 -1.19
C ALA A 14 -5.86 4.86 -1.29
N LEU A 15 -5.94 3.53 -1.45
CA LEU A 15 -4.79 2.66 -1.66
C LEU A 15 -4.02 3.08 -2.92
N GLU A 16 -4.69 3.28 -4.05
CA GLU A 16 -4.08 3.70 -5.30
C GLU A 16 -3.39 5.07 -5.19
N GLN A 17 -4.04 6.04 -4.53
CA GLN A 17 -3.50 7.38 -4.30
C GLN A 17 -2.26 7.36 -3.40
N ILE A 18 -2.27 6.55 -2.33
CA ILE A 18 -1.16 6.48 -1.39
C ILE A 18 0.02 5.74 -2.00
N LEU A 19 -0.22 4.62 -2.68
CA LEU A 19 0.84 3.91 -3.39
C LEU A 19 1.43 4.78 -4.51
N SER A 20 0.62 5.52 -5.28
CA SER A 20 1.13 6.40 -6.36
C SER A 20 2.07 7.51 -5.89
N GLN A 21 1.97 7.93 -4.62
CA GLN A 21 2.87 8.92 -4.03
C GLN A 21 4.23 8.34 -3.63
N ASP A 22 4.42 7.03 -3.77
CA ASP A 22 5.58 6.27 -3.27
C ASP A 22 5.76 6.45 -1.75
N PRO A 23 5.12 5.60 -0.92
CA PRO A 23 5.18 5.73 0.53
C PRO A 23 6.55 5.30 1.11
N ARG A 24 7.54 4.97 0.27
CA ARG A 24 8.88 4.66 0.76
C ARG A 24 9.54 5.93 1.32
N PRO A 25 10.26 5.82 2.45
CA PRO A 25 11.07 6.92 2.91
C PRO A 25 12.14 7.30 1.89
N ALA A 26 12.37 8.60 1.69
CA ALA A 26 13.28 9.13 0.66
C ALA A 26 14.69 8.53 0.72
N TYR A 27 15.18 8.17 1.91
CA TYR A 27 16.48 7.54 2.12
C TYR A 27 16.58 6.08 1.63
N LYS A 28 15.49 5.47 1.15
CA LYS A 28 15.45 4.11 0.57
C LYS A 28 15.23 4.10 -0.94
N GLN A 29 15.23 5.26 -1.60
CA GLN A 29 15.01 5.36 -3.06
C GLN A 29 16.25 5.00 -3.90
N ASP A 30 17.46 5.03 -3.33
CA ASP A 30 18.71 4.97 -4.09
C ASP A 30 19.19 3.56 -4.51
N LYS A 31 18.47 2.49 -4.16
CA LYS A 31 18.87 1.12 -4.53
C LYS A 31 17.70 0.32 -5.09
N GLN A 32 17.94 -0.40 -6.19
CA GLN A 32 17.14 -1.57 -6.59
C GLN A 32 17.33 -2.65 -5.53
N ASP A 33 16.71 -2.42 -4.38
CA ASP A 33 16.68 -3.38 -3.29
C ASP A 33 15.39 -4.18 -3.47
N LEU A 34 15.48 -5.50 -3.54
CA LEU A 34 14.33 -6.43 -3.54
C LEU A 34 13.63 -6.45 -2.16
N LYS A 35 13.62 -5.31 -1.47
CA LYS A 35 13.06 -5.15 -0.14
C LYS A 35 11.55 -5.06 -0.23
N VAL A 36 10.91 -5.87 0.60
CA VAL A 36 9.49 -5.74 0.91
C VAL A 36 9.34 -4.61 1.91
N TYR A 37 8.55 -3.61 1.53
CA TYR A 37 8.09 -2.53 2.38
C TYR A 37 6.68 -2.85 2.88
N ALA A 38 6.34 -2.38 4.07
CA ALA A 38 4.98 -2.46 4.58
C ALA A 38 4.48 -1.05 4.86
N VAL A 39 3.23 -0.78 4.48
CA VAL A 39 2.51 0.45 4.83
C VAL A 39 1.19 0.07 5.49
N GLN A 40 0.92 0.70 6.61
CA GLN A 40 -0.35 0.59 7.29
C GLN A 40 -1.37 1.52 6.61
N LEU A 41 -2.45 0.95 6.09
CA LEU A 41 -3.53 1.63 5.40
C LEU A 41 -4.85 1.25 6.05
N PHE A 42 -5.45 2.19 6.77
CA PHE A 42 -6.66 1.95 7.56
C PHE A 42 -6.44 0.79 8.56
N ASP A 43 -7.18 -0.30 8.37
CA ASP A 43 -7.18 -1.57 9.08
C ASP A 43 -6.35 -2.65 8.37
N TRP A 44 -5.52 -2.28 7.38
CA TRP A 44 -4.67 -3.22 6.63
C TRP A 44 -3.19 -2.90 6.74
N ASP A 45 -2.40 -3.96 6.86
CA ASP A 45 -0.96 -3.96 6.62
C ASP A 45 -0.71 -4.41 5.17
N VAL A 46 -0.23 -3.49 4.34
CA VAL A 46 0.01 -3.73 2.92
C VAL A 46 1.51 -3.85 2.68
N SER A 47 1.94 -5.07 2.40
CA SER A 47 3.30 -5.40 2.01
C SER A 47 3.47 -5.22 0.50
N PHE A 48 4.38 -4.35 0.06
CA PHE A 48 4.65 -4.06 -1.34
C PHE A 48 6.15 -4.00 -1.63
N GLN A 49 6.51 -4.23 -2.88
CA GLN A 49 7.87 -4.05 -3.40
C GLN A 49 7.85 -2.98 -4.47
N VAL A 50 8.96 -2.28 -4.63
CA VAL A 50 9.13 -1.36 -5.77
C VAL A 50 10.11 -1.97 -6.73
N VAL A 51 9.60 -2.38 -7.89
CA VAL A 51 10.36 -2.99 -8.97
C VAL A 51 10.46 -1.95 -10.06
N GLU A 52 11.68 -1.45 -10.28
CA GLU A 52 11.97 -0.37 -11.22
C GLU A 52 11.17 0.91 -10.94
N LYS A 53 10.03 1.10 -11.62
CA LYS A 53 9.11 2.24 -11.50
C LYS A 53 7.68 1.81 -11.17
N SER A 54 7.50 0.56 -10.78
CA SER A 54 6.20 -0.02 -10.48
C SER A 54 6.15 -0.53 -9.05
N ILE A 55 4.99 -0.38 -8.44
CA ILE A 55 4.70 -0.88 -7.11
C ILE A 55 3.97 -2.20 -7.26
N VAL A 56 4.53 -3.25 -6.67
CA VAL A 56 3.94 -4.59 -6.68
C VAL A 56 3.50 -4.91 -5.27
N VAL A 57 2.19 -4.98 -5.04
CA VAL A 57 1.66 -5.44 -3.76
C VAL A 57 1.86 -6.95 -3.65
N THR A 58 2.58 -7.36 -2.60
CA THR A 58 2.95 -8.76 -2.34
C THR A 58 2.09 -9.40 -1.24
N GLY A 59 1.41 -8.59 -0.43
CA GLY A 59 0.49 -9.09 0.58
C GLY A 59 -0.37 -7.98 1.18
N ILE A 60 -1.59 -8.33 1.56
CA ILE A 60 -2.49 -7.46 2.33
C ILE A 60 -2.98 -8.30 3.51
N LYS A 61 -2.75 -7.81 4.72
CA LYS A 61 -3.19 -8.47 5.95
C LYS A 61 -4.08 -7.53 6.75
N PRO A 62 -5.14 -8.02 7.40
CA PRO A 62 -5.86 -7.21 8.37
C PRO A 62 -4.95 -6.96 9.58
N LEU A 63 -4.90 -5.73 10.04
CA LEU A 63 -4.34 -5.35 11.33
C LEU A 63 -5.31 -5.85 12.39
N CYS A 64 -4.98 -6.95 13.04
CA CYS A 64 -5.69 -7.36 14.25
C CYS A 64 -5.42 -6.31 15.34
N SER A 65 -6.44 -5.53 15.70
CA SER A 65 -6.51 -4.76 16.93
C SER A 65 -6.89 -5.65 18.11
#